data_AF-A0A2D5FB98-F1
#
_entry.id   AF-A0A2D5FB98-F1
#
_cell.length_a   1.000
_cell.length_b   1.000
_cell.length_c   1.000
_cell.angle_alpha   90.00
_cell.angle_beta   90.00
_cell.angle_gamma   90.00
#
_symmetry.space_group_name_H-M   'P 1'
#
loop_
_entity.id
_entity.type
_entity.pdbx_description
1 polymer ?
#
loop_
_entity_poly.entity_id
_entity_poly.type
_entity_poly.pdbx_seq_one_letter_code
_entity_poly.pdbx_strand_id
1 'polypeptide(L)'
;MTIICETCDQDIDCRVGYSNRRIQPLGFSCPHCESQLGITLDTSDAPQSNFNFDGCKPSTTAPIPFEGHNPFLDLHLDFPVRSGKYEMGRTPYMMAMDDLQVASGDDIEKAHAMMQLHSSRLNVLNEMAEQADDIKRLINLYHGRNKQLFQKRAATFLDRSEVTSLLPQDINATLYCVIAKVFFPFTVFEHGKEISQGMPHLMQRIDSEKLGEFIDVLDESKFLIDLQRDVLKIYPKIFDAELPLRPALFLDLTGNTKAEKAATRVSSQDFSGLKDLYKDVVEILSRQLVLVAGFNNLLHRGDANCFKAIGGGKLRDLQKYSTKSLSDKFKYLDDCWYKVDPEAYNLGLRNAIAHNNVHYCGVDQIVTFTPGGGRLSQSATEHMSFLGFMRLLLVAFREMHNLNHVIKSLFYYKFLIHDKAAEKACQTKSF
;
A
#
# COMPACT_ATOMS: atom_id res chain seq x y z
N MET A 1 -30.19 -2.06 13.30
CA MET A 1 -30.79 -0.79 13.73
C MET A 1 -31.32 -0.07 12.50
N THR A 2 -32.30 0.81 12.67
CA THR A 2 -32.67 1.77 11.63
C THR A 2 -32.18 3.14 12.08
N ILE A 3 -31.62 3.90 11.15
CA ILE A 3 -31.18 5.28 11.39
C ILE A 3 -31.96 6.24 10.50
N ILE A 4 -32.10 7.47 10.96
CA ILE A 4 -32.70 8.58 10.22
C ILE A 4 -31.57 9.50 9.79
N CYS A 5 -31.49 9.82 8.50
CA CYS A 5 -30.59 10.85 7.99
C CYS A 5 -31.04 12.23 8.46
N GLU A 6 -30.17 13.00 9.12
CA GLU A 6 -30.54 14.34 9.62
C GLU A 6 -30.67 15.39 8.52
N THR A 7 -30.27 15.08 7.29
CA THR A 7 -30.36 16.00 6.15
C THR A 7 -31.68 15.86 5.38
N CYS A 8 -32.20 14.65 5.21
CA CYS A 8 -33.40 14.38 4.40
C CYS A 8 -34.54 13.68 5.16
N ASP A 9 -34.34 13.39 6.44
CA ASP A 9 -35.28 12.71 7.33
C ASP A 9 -35.77 11.34 6.83
N GLN A 10 -35.04 10.72 5.91
CA GLN A 10 -35.35 9.37 5.41
C GLN A 10 -34.68 8.29 6.26
N ASP A 11 -35.39 7.17 6.41
CA ASP A 11 -34.93 5.99 7.12
C ASP A 11 -33.97 5.13 6.27
N ILE A 12 -32.99 4.54 6.96
CA ILE A 12 -32.01 3.60 6.40
C ILE A 12 -31.86 2.45 7.38
N ASP A 13 -32.05 1.23 6.90
CA ASP A 13 -31.87 0.03 7.71
C ASP A 13 -30.40 -0.40 7.65
N CYS A 14 -29.79 -0.70 8.79
CA CYS A 14 -28.40 -1.12 8.84
C CYS A 14 -28.12 -2.21 9.87
N ARG A 15 -27.25 -3.14 9.49
CA ARG A 15 -26.65 -4.12 10.39
C ARG A 15 -25.17 -3.81 10.52
N VAL A 16 -24.75 -3.48 11.73
CA VAL A 16 -23.35 -3.19 12.06
C VAL A 16 -22.72 -4.46 12.59
N GLY A 17 -21.69 -4.95 11.90
CA GLY A 17 -20.90 -6.08 12.34
C GLY A 17 -19.72 -5.65 13.21
N TYR A 18 -19.30 -6.56 14.10
CA TYR A 18 -18.21 -6.33 15.05
C TYR A 18 -16.87 -6.72 14.43
N SER A 19 -16.01 -5.72 14.22
CA SER A 19 -14.61 -5.88 13.86
C SER A 19 -13.73 -6.22 15.08
N ASN A 20 -12.50 -6.64 14.84
CA ASN A 20 -11.47 -6.86 15.86
C ASN A 20 -10.98 -5.56 16.53
N ARG A 21 -11.35 -4.37 16.02
CA ARG A 21 -10.91 -3.07 16.56
C ARG A 21 -11.85 -2.57 17.67
N ARG A 22 -11.29 -2.02 18.75
CA ARG A 22 -12.05 -1.47 19.89
C ARG A 22 -13.00 -0.33 19.48
N ILE A 23 -12.47 0.64 18.75
CA ILE A 23 -13.23 1.78 18.19
C ILE A 23 -13.37 1.57 16.68
N GLN A 24 -14.61 1.50 16.20
CA GLN A 24 -14.95 1.13 14.84
C GLN A 24 -15.70 2.28 14.17
N PRO A 25 -14.99 3.23 13.54
CA PRO A 25 -15.61 4.29 12.78
C PRO A 25 -16.08 3.74 11.44
N LEU A 26 -17.38 3.81 11.19
CA LEU A 26 -18.05 3.45 9.94
C LEU A 26 -18.63 4.72 9.33
N GLY A 27 -18.53 4.86 8.02
CA GLY A 27 -19.12 5.99 7.31
C GLY A 27 -19.56 5.60 5.91
N PHE A 28 -20.65 6.21 5.47
CA PHE A 28 -21.26 5.94 4.18
C PHE A 28 -22.13 7.12 3.75
N SER A 29 -22.38 7.25 2.46
CA SER A 29 -23.33 8.25 1.94
C SER A 29 -24.77 7.79 2.15
N CYS A 30 -25.64 8.71 2.56
CA CYS A 30 -27.08 8.52 2.57
C CYS A 30 -27.54 8.08 1.17
N PRO A 31 -28.25 6.95 1.02
CA PRO A 31 -28.73 6.47 -0.27
C PRO A 31 -29.85 7.36 -0.87
N HIS A 32 -30.42 8.27 -0.07
CA HIS A 32 -31.51 9.14 -0.50
C HIS A 32 -31.06 10.54 -0.91
N CYS A 33 -30.06 11.12 -0.23
CA CYS A 33 -29.65 12.51 -0.43
C CYS A 33 -28.13 12.74 -0.45
N GLU A 34 -27.35 11.67 -0.48
CA GLU A 34 -25.88 11.69 -0.62
C GLU A 34 -25.07 12.29 0.53
N SER A 35 -25.73 12.82 1.56
CA SER A 35 -25.06 13.36 2.76
C SER A 35 -24.19 12.30 3.43
N GLN A 36 -23.06 12.71 3.98
CA GLN A 36 -22.17 11.79 4.70
C GLN A 36 -22.76 11.44 6.06
N LEU A 37 -22.90 10.14 6.32
CA LEU A 37 -23.37 9.58 7.58
C LEU A 37 -22.25 8.82 8.25
N GLY A 38 -22.20 8.87 9.58
CA GLY A 38 -21.20 8.19 10.40
C GLY A 38 -21.83 7.44 11.56
N ILE A 39 -21.32 6.24 11.80
CA ILE A 39 -21.61 5.43 12.99
C ILE A 39 -20.28 5.01 13.59
N THR A 40 -20.00 5.39 14.83
CA THR A 40 -18.85 4.87 15.57
C THR A 40 -19.34 3.86 16.59
N LEU A 41 -18.93 2.61 16.44
CA LEU A 41 -19.14 1.55 17.42
C LEU A 41 -17.94 1.48 18.36
N ASP A 42 -18.17 1.63 19.66
CA ASP A 42 -17.18 1.46 20.71
C ASP A 42 -17.51 0.20 21.54
N THR A 43 -16.54 -0.72 21.57
CA THR A 43 -16.65 -2.03 22.23
C THR A 43 -15.80 -2.12 23.51
N SER A 44 -15.33 -0.98 24.03
CA SER A 44 -14.49 -0.92 25.25
C SER A 44 -15.18 -1.50 26.48
N ASP A 45 -16.51 -1.37 26.57
CA ASP A 45 -17.33 -1.82 27.71
C ASP A 45 -18.09 -3.13 27.43
N ALA A 46 -17.48 -4.04 26.67
CA ALA A 46 -18.11 -5.32 26.30
C ALA A 46 -18.65 -6.07 27.54
N PRO A 47 -19.87 -6.66 27.48
CA PRO A 47 -20.68 -6.91 26.28
C PRO A 47 -21.54 -5.72 25.83
N GLN A 48 -21.52 -4.58 26.54
CA GLN A 48 -22.22 -3.38 26.10
C GLN A 48 -21.45 -2.72 24.95
N SER A 49 -22.19 -2.09 24.05
CA SER A 49 -21.62 -1.36 22.91
C SER A 49 -22.21 0.02 22.86
N ASN A 50 -21.32 1.01 22.78
CA ASN A 50 -21.71 2.41 22.69
C ASN A 50 -21.70 2.82 21.22
N PHE A 51 -22.73 3.55 20.80
CA PHE A 51 -22.83 4.10 19.46
C PHE A 51 -22.80 5.62 19.51
N ASN A 52 -21.92 6.21 18.70
CA ASN A 52 -21.95 7.62 18.39
C ASN A 52 -22.35 7.80 16.93
N PHE A 53 -23.22 8.77 16.65
CA PHE A 53 -23.77 9.02 15.33
C PHE A 53 -23.35 10.40 14.84
N ASP A 54 -23.01 10.51 13.56
CA ASP A 54 -22.60 11.74 12.88
C ASP A 54 -23.48 11.92 11.62
N GLY A 55 -24.22 13.03 11.52
CA GLY A 55 -25.17 13.29 10.43
C GLY A 55 -26.41 12.39 10.38
N CYS A 56 -26.59 11.52 11.37
CA CYS A 56 -27.73 10.62 11.51
C CYS A 56 -28.09 10.40 12.99
N LYS A 57 -29.26 9.81 13.24
CA LYS A 57 -29.72 9.42 14.59
C LYS A 57 -30.45 8.08 14.55
N PRO A 58 -30.45 7.30 15.64
CA PRO A 58 -31.21 6.05 15.68
C PRO A 58 -32.72 6.35 15.60
N SER A 59 -33.43 5.55 14.81
CA SER A 59 -34.90 5.58 14.74
C SER A 59 -35.49 4.92 15.99
N THR A 60 -36.53 5.51 16.56
CA THR A 60 -37.25 5.00 17.74
C THR A 60 -38.48 4.17 17.40
N THR A 61 -38.88 4.13 16.12
CA THR A 61 -40.16 3.58 15.67
C THR A 61 -40.03 2.47 14.64
N ALA A 62 -38.80 2.08 14.28
CA ALA A 62 -38.58 1.13 13.20
C ALA A 62 -38.94 -0.32 13.58
N PRO A 63 -39.58 -1.08 12.69
CA PRO A 63 -39.91 -2.48 12.93
C PRO A 63 -38.65 -3.37 12.99
N ILE A 64 -38.69 -4.37 13.86
CA ILE A 64 -37.67 -5.43 13.95
C ILE A 64 -38.41 -6.77 13.84
N PRO A 65 -38.06 -7.65 12.87
CA PRO A 65 -37.00 -7.52 11.86
C PRO A 65 -37.33 -6.51 10.74
N PHE A 66 -36.34 -6.16 9.92
CA PHE A 66 -36.52 -5.24 8.80
C PHE A 66 -37.51 -5.81 7.76
N GLU A 67 -38.46 -4.97 7.33
CA GLU A 67 -39.54 -5.36 6.41
C GLU A 67 -39.20 -5.10 4.93
N GLY A 68 -38.03 -4.48 4.65
CA GLY A 68 -37.55 -4.20 3.30
C GLY A 68 -38.12 -2.93 2.66
N HIS A 69 -38.74 -2.05 3.45
CA HIS A 69 -39.24 -0.75 2.99
C HIS A 69 -38.13 0.29 2.78
N ASN A 70 -37.04 0.19 3.54
CA ASN A 70 -35.92 1.12 3.49
C ASN A 70 -34.71 0.47 2.78
N PRO A 71 -33.78 1.28 2.24
CA PRO A 71 -32.48 0.79 1.81
C PRO A 71 -31.77 0.09 2.98
N PHE A 72 -31.28 -1.13 2.75
CA PHE A 72 -30.57 -1.90 3.76
C PHE A 72 -29.07 -2.00 3.47
N LEU A 73 -28.25 -1.76 4.51
CA LEU A 73 -26.79 -1.78 4.47
C LEU A 73 -26.19 -2.71 5.53
N ASP A 74 -25.33 -3.62 5.09
CA ASP A 74 -24.43 -4.40 5.93
C ASP A 74 -23.09 -3.68 6.08
N LEU A 75 -22.83 -3.19 7.28
CA LEU A 75 -21.65 -2.38 7.59
C LEU A 75 -20.64 -3.21 8.39
N HIS A 76 -19.39 -3.22 7.95
CA HIS A 76 -18.29 -3.85 8.66
C HIS A 76 -16.98 -3.12 8.35
N LEU A 77 -16.11 -2.95 9.35
CA LEU A 77 -14.84 -2.23 9.15
C LEU A 77 -13.84 -3.01 8.29
N ASP A 78 -13.76 -4.33 8.48
CA ASP A 78 -12.74 -5.17 7.84
C ASP A 78 -13.21 -5.90 6.57
N PHE A 79 -14.50 -5.86 6.25
CA PHE A 79 -15.08 -6.57 5.12
C PHE A 79 -15.81 -5.59 4.19
N PRO A 80 -16.01 -5.94 2.92
CA PRO A 80 -16.81 -5.12 2.02
C PRO A 80 -18.25 -4.90 2.55
N VAL A 81 -18.77 -3.70 2.32
CA VAL A 81 -20.18 -3.36 2.52
C VAL A 81 -21.01 -4.00 1.45
N ARG A 82 -22.12 -4.58 1.91
CA ARG A 82 -23.16 -5.12 1.03
C ARG A 82 -24.44 -4.32 1.23
N SER A 83 -25.05 -3.98 0.10
CA SER A 83 -26.37 -3.35 0.04
C SER A 83 -27.32 -4.30 -0.64
N GLY A 84 -28.57 -4.37 -0.20
CA GLY A 84 -29.55 -5.26 -0.82
C GLY A 84 -30.74 -5.52 0.07
N LYS A 85 -31.33 -6.71 -0.06
CA LYS A 85 -32.41 -7.15 0.83
C LYS A 85 -31.81 -7.69 2.12
N TYR A 86 -32.46 -7.39 3.25
CA TYR A 86 -32.10 -7.99 4.51
C TYR A 86 -32.35 -9.51 4.48
N GLU A 87 -31.33 -10.28 4.86
CA GLU A 87 -31.43 -11.73 5.06
C GLU A 87 -30.98 -12.07 6.49
N MET A 88 -31.91 -12.63 7.27
CA MET A 88 -31.63 -13.08 8.63
C MET A 88 -30.54 -14.17 8.62
N GLY A 89 -29.55 -14.04 9.49
CA GLY A 89 -28.42 -14.98 9.59
C GLY A 89 -27.27 -14.73 8.60
N ARG A 90 -27.48 -13.99 7.49
CA ARG A 90 -26.42 -13.68 6.52
C ARG A 90 -25.58 -12.47 6.91
N THR A 91 -24.92 -12.52 8.06
CA THR A 91 -24.11 -11.41 8.60
C THR A 91 -22.89 -11.10 7.70
N PRO A 92 -22.26 -9.91 7.82
CA PRO A 92 -21.02 -9.60 7.11
C PRO A 92 -19.93 -10.67 7.25
N TYR A 93 -19.81 -11.26 8.44
CA TYR A 93 -18.87 -12.36 8.68
C TYR A 93 -19.23 -13.64 7.91
N MET A 94 -20.50 -14.05 7.93
CA MET A 94 -20.94 -15.25 7.20
C MET A 94 -20.75 -15.08 5.70
N MET A 95 -21.06 -13.89 5.20
CA MET A 95 -20.83 -13.50 3.80
C MET A 95 -19.34 -13.51 3.43
N ALA A 96 -18.46 -13.03 4.31
CA ALA A 96 -17.02 -13.12 4.11
C ALA A 96 -16.52 -14.59 4.11
N MET A 97 -17.08 -15.45 4.96
CA MET A 97 -16.76 -16.88 4.95
C MET A 97 -17.22 -17.56 3.66
N ASP A 98 -18.41 -17.24 3.16
CA ASP A 98 -18.91 -17.72 1.86
C ASP A 98 -17.93 -17.34 0.72
N ASP A 99 -17.46 -16.09 0.69
CA ASP A 99 -16.49 -15.63 -0.32
C ASP A 99 -15.16 -16.38 -0.26
N LEU A 100 -14.65 -16.63 0.95
CA LEU A 100 -13.42 -17.39 1.15
C LEU A 100 -13.60 -18.85 0.77
N GLN A 101 -14.75 -19.45 1.05
CA GLN A 101 -15.08 -20.80 0.63
C GLN A 101 -15.03 -20.92 -0.90
N VAL A 102 -15.67 -20.00 -1.62
CA VAL A 102 -15.59 -19.95 -3.09
C VAL A 102 -14.13 -19.79 -3.57
N ALA A 103 -13.40 -18.84 -3.00
CA ALA A 103 -12.00 -18.57 -3.38
C ALA A 103 -11.05 -19.74 -3.07
N SER A 104 -11.38 -20.53 -2.06
CA SER A 104 -10.60 -21.70 -1.66
C SER A 104 -10.80 -22.90 -2.59
N GLY A 105 -11.81 -22.89 -3.46
CA GLY A 105 -12.25 -24.04 -4.24
C GLY A 105 -13.17 -24.96 -3.45
N ASP A 106 -14.03 -24.38 -2.60
CA ASP A 106 -14.93 -25.06 -1.66
C ASP A 106 -14.21 -25.89 -0.57
N ASP A 107 -12.93 -25.63 -0.34
CA ASP A 107 -12.13 -26.23 0.72
C ASP A 107 -12.31 -25.45 2.04
N ILE A 108 -13.09 -26.03 2.94
CA ILE A 108 -13.45 -25.44 4.23
C ILE A 108 -12.20 -25.18 5.09
N GLU A 109 -11.24 -26.11 5.15
CA GLU A 109 -10.03 -25.94 5.98
C GLU A 109 -9.18 -24.78 5.47
N LYS A 110 -9.03 -24.68 4.14
CA LYS A 110 -8.32 -23.58 3.50
C LYS A 110 -9.03 -22.24 3.70
N ALA A 111 -10.36 -22.19 3.59
CA ALA A 111 -11.14 -20.97 3.85
C ALA A 111 -10.97 -20.49 5.30
N HIS A 112 -11.03 -21.41 6.27
CA HIS A 112 -10.77 -21.09 7.67
C HIS A 112 -9.33 -20.59 7.90
N ALA A 113 -8.32 -21.21 7.28
CA ALA A 113 -6.93 -20.75 7.37
C ALA A 113 -6.75 -19.34 6.79
N MET A 114 -7.43 -19.03 5.68
CA MET A 114 -7.44 -17.68 5.08
C MET A 114 -8.08 -16.66 6.02
N MET A 115 -9.20 -16.99 6.66
CA MET A 115 -9.84 -16.11 7.65
C MET A 115 -8.95 -15.90 8.89
N GLN A 116 -8.29 -16.94 9.39
CA GLN A 116 -7.35 -16.83 10.51
C GLN A 116 -6.14 -15.95 10.14
N LEU A 117 -5.60 -16.10 8.92
CA LEU A 117 -4.55 -15.23 8.41
C LEU A 117 -5.02 -13.77 8.35
N HIS A 118 -6.24 -13.52 7.85
CA HIS A 118 -6.83 -12.18 7.84
C HIS A 118 -6.94 -11.60 9.24
N SER A 119 -7.54 -12.35 10.18
CA SER A 119 -7.72 -11.91 11.56
C SER A 119 -6.38 -11.61 12.26
N SER A 120 -5.35 -12.43 12.03
CA SER A 120 -4.02 -12.19 12.63
C SER A 120 -3.39 -10.89 12.12
N ARG A 121 -3.51 -10.59 10.82
CA ARG A 121 -3.07 -9.31 10.24
C ARG A 121 -3.82 -8.12 10.84
N LEU A 122 -5.13 -8.23 10.99
CA LEU A 122 -5.96 -7.18 11.59
C LEU A 122 -5.59 -6.91 13.05
N ASN A 123 -5.28 -7.95 13.82
CA ASN A 123 -4.85 -7.81 15.22
C ASN A 123 -3.54 -7.02 15.31
N VAL A 124 -2.56 -7.33 14.46
CA VAL A 124 -1.32 -6.54 14.37
C VAL A 124 -1.63 -5.08 14.01
N LEU A 125 -2.54 -4.82 13.06
CA LEU A 125 -2.95 -3.45 12.73
C LEU A 125 -3.59 -2.72 13.91
N ASN A 126 -4.36 -3.41 14.76
CA ASN A 126 -4.95 -2.82 15.95
C ASN A 126 -3.86 -2.43 16.97
N GLU A 127 -2.89 -3.31 17.22
CA GLU A 127 -1.75 -3.02 18.11
C GLU A 127 -0.92 -1.84 17.58
N MET A 128 -0.62 -1.83 16.28
CA MET A 128 0.16 -0.74 15.68
C MET A 128 -0.61 0.58 15.71
N ALA A 129 -1.95 0.55 15.59
CA ALA A 129 -2.77 1.76 15.62
C ALA A 129 -2.69 2.49 16.97
N GLU A 130 -2.53 1.77 18.08
CA GLU A 130 -2.31 2.37 19.41
C GLU A 130 -0.95 3.06 19.52
N GLN A 131 0.01 2.71 18.66
CA GLN A 131 1.38 3.24 18.65
C GLN A 131 1.69 4.09 17.41
N ALA A 132 0.65 4.53 16.68
CA ALA A 132 0.77 5.17 15.38
C ALA A 132 1.76 6.35 15.36
N ASP A 133 1.60 7.29 16.29
CA ASP A 133 2.44 8.49 16.35
C ASP A 133 3.90 8.16 16.65
N ASP A 134 4.14 7.18 17.51
CA ASP A 134 5.50 6.76 17.86
C ASP A 134 6.17 6.03 16.69
N ILE A 135 5.43 5.21 15.94
CA ILE A 135 5.89 4.57 14.70
C ILE A 135 6.31 5.63 13.68
N LYS A 136 5.46 6.64 13.44
CA LYS A 136 5.75 7.74 12.48
C LYS A 136 7.00 8.51 12.89
N ARG A 137 7.12 8.86 14.18
CA ARG A 137 8.30 9.52 14.74
C ARG A 137 9.55 8.65 14.59
N LEU A 138 9.44 7.35 14.87
CA LEU A 138 10.55 6.41 14.75
C LEU A 138 11.10 6.31 13.32
N ILE A 139 10.21 6.20 12.32
CA ILE A 139 10.62 6.19 10.91
C ILE A 139 11.32 7.51 10.54
N ASN A 140 10.79 8.65 10.98
CA ASN A 140 11.40 9.96 10.72
C ASN A 140 12.78 10.13 11.37
N LEU A 141 13.01 9.54 12.55
CA LEU A 141 14.31 9.58 13.25
C LEU A 141 15.43 8.91 12.44
N TYR A 142 15.12 7.95 11.56
CA TYR A 142 16.13 7.27 10.75
C TYR A 142 16.99 8.24 9.92
N HIS A 143 16.40 9.32 9.39
CA HIS A 143 17.15 10.33 8.63
C HIS A 143 17.78 11.42 9.50
N GLY A 144 17.41 11.48 10.79
CA GLY A 144 17.97 12.43 11.73
C GLY A 144 19.47 12.24 11.97
N ARG A 145 20.13 13.29 12.49
CA ARG A 145 21.56 13.24 12.84
C ARG A 145 21.84 12.33 14.03
N ASN A 146 20.89 12.19 14.95
CA ASN A 146 21.05 11.39 16.18
C ASN A 146 20.70 9.91 15.94
N LYS A 147 21.66 9.14 15.42
CA LYS A 147 21.50 7.71 15.14
C LYS A 147 21.35 6.84 16.38
N GLN A 148 21.96 7.25 17.49
CA GLN A 148 21.83 6.55 18.78
C GLN A 148 20.39 6.62 19.30
N LEU A 149 19.74 7.78 19.16
CA LEU A 149 18.32 7.92 19.52
C LEU A 149 17.42 7.01 18.67
N PHE A 150 17.68 6.92 17.37
CA PHE A 150 16.95 5.99 16.49
C PHE A 150 17.13 4.53 16.96
N GLN A 151 18.37 4.09 17.18
CA GLN A 151 18.67 2.72 17.64
C GLN A 151 17.98 2.39 18.96
N LYS A 152 18.08 3.29 19.95
CA LYS A 152 17.45 3.10 21.26
C LYS A 152 15.93 2.97 21.16
N ARG A 153 15.27 3.88 20.42
CA ARG A 153 13.82 3.86 20.23
C ARG A 153 13.37 2.63 19.44
N ALA A 154 14.14 2.23 18.42
CA ALA A 154 13.85 1.03 17.64
C ALA A 154 13.99 -0.25 18.48
N ALA A 155 15.02 -0.36 19.34
CA ALA A 155 15.22 -1.51 20.20
C ALA A 155 14.05 -1.69 21.19
N THR A 156 13.59 -0.60 21.82
CA THR A 156 12.39 -0.61 22.66
C THR A 156 11.15 -1.05 21.87
N PHE A 157 10.93 -0.47 20.68
CA PHE A 157 9.79 -0.83 19.83
C PHE A 157 9.81 -2.30 19.35
N LEU A 158 11.00 -2.82 19.06
CA LEU A 158 11.20 -4.20 18.60
C LEU A 158 11.20 -5.23 19.73
N ASP A 159 11.13 -4.78 21.00
CA ASP A 159 11.29 -5.61 22.19
C ASP A 159 12.62 -6.41 22.18
N ARG A 160 13.72 -5.68 21.96
CA ARG A 160 15.09 -6.24 21.88
C ARG A 160 16.03 -5.48 22.79
N SER A 161 17.12 -6.14 23.18
CA SER A 161 18.24 -5.47 23.85
C SER A 161 18.74 -4.29 23.02
N GLU A 162 19.10 -3.20 23.68
CA GLU A 162 19.60 -1.99 23.02
C GLU A 162 20.81 -2.31 22.14
N VAL A 163 20.67 -2.04 20.84
CA VAL A 163 21.76 -2.19 19.87
C VAL A 163 22.62 -0.93 19.96
N THR A 164 23.86 -1.09 20.42
CA THR A 164 24.81 0.03 20.57
C THR A 164 25.57 0.36 19.29
N SER A 165 25.51 -0.53 18.27
CA SER A 165 26.23 -0.31 17.02
C SER A 165 25.65 0.86 16.22
N LEU A 166 26.54 1.75 15.80
CA LEU A 166 26.25 2.87 14.91
C LEU A 166 26.84 2.68 13.52
N LEU A 167 27.26 1.46 13.17
CA LEU A 167 27.70 1.16 11.82
C LEU A 167 26.52 1.30 10.84
N PRO A 168 26.72 1.88 9.63
CA PRO A 168 25.64 2.13 8.68
C PRO A 168 24.79 0.90 8.35
N GLN A 169 25.41 -0.27 8.19
CA GLN A 169 24.72 -1.53 7.92
C GLN A 169 23.80 -1.98 9.06
N ASP A 170 24.14 -1.69 10.31
CA ASP A 170 23.38 -2.11 11.49
C ASP A 170 22.19 -1.17 11.73
N ILE A 171 22.41 0.13 11.48
CA ILE A 171 21.34 1.14 11.45
C ILE A 171 20.34 0.80 10.36
N ASN A 172 20.81 0.44 9.16
CA ASN A 172 19.95 0.03 8.06
C ASN A 172 19.20 -1.27 8.41
N ALA A 173 19.87 -2.28 8.98
CA ALA A 173 19.22 -3.51 9.44
C ALA A 173 18.06 -3.24 10.40
N THR A 174 18.29 -2.33 11.34
CA THR A 174 17.32 -1.95 12.36
C THR A 174 16.09 -1.29 11.73
N LEU A 175 16.29 -0.37 10.78
CA LEU A 175 15.20 0.23 10.01
C LEU A 175 14.33 -0.83 9.32
N TYR A 176 14.94 -1.77 8.60
CA TYR A 176 14.17 -2.78 7.88
C TYR A 176 13.48 -3.78 8.82
N CYS A 177 14.01 -4.01 10.04
CA CYS A 177 13.28 -4.75 11.07
C CYS A 177 12.04 -4.01 11.56
N VAL A 178 12.15 -2.69 11.79
CA VAL A 178 11.00 -1.84 12.17
C VAL A 178 9.95 -1.87 11.07
N ILE A 179 10.34 -1.65 9.82
CA ILE A 179 9.42 -1.68 8.66
C ILE A 179 8.74 -3.04 8.54
N ALA A 180 9.50 -4.14 8.67
CA ALA A 180 8.96 -5.48 8.59
C ALA A 180 7.91 -5.74 9.68
N LYS A 181 8.17 -5.33 10.93
CA LYS A 181 7.20 -5.48 12.04
C LYS A 181 5.92 -4.69 11.79
N VAL A 182 6.02 -3.42 11.42
CA VAL A 182 4.87 -2.51 11.27
C VAL A 182 4.03 -2.85 10.02
N PHE A 183 4.69 -3.12 8.89
CA PHE A 183 4.03 -3.20 7.58
C PHE A 183 3.82 -4.64 7.08
N PHE A 184 4.14 -5.65 7.89
CA PHE A 184 3.80 -7.04 7.58
C PHE A 184 2.32 -7.25 7.18
N PRO A 185 1.32 -6.61 7.84
CA PRO A 185 -0.08 -6.80 7.45
C PRO A 185 -0.37 -6.36 6.00
N PHE A 186 0.34 -5.35 5.50
CA PHE A 186 0.15 -4.80 4.16
C PHE A 186 1.00 -5.49 3.09
N THR A 187 1.93 -6.36 3.45
CA THR A 187 2.91 -6.93 2.52
C THR A 187 2.74 -8.44 2.36
N VAL A 188 3.39 -8.99 1.33
CA VAL A 188 3.49 -10.43 1.09
C VAL A 188 4.91 -10.86 1.43
N PHE A 189 5.06 -11.57 2.54
CA PHE A 189 6.38 -11.92 3.09
C PHE A 189 7.27 -12.66 2.09
N GLU A 190 6.72 -13.63 1.35
CA GLU A 190 7.49 -14.41 0.37
C GLU A 190 8.07 -13.55 -0.74
N HIS A 191 7.37 -12.51 -1.23
CA HIS A 191 7.92 -11.61 -2.25
C HIS A 191 9.14 -10.82 -1.73
N GLY A 192 9.05 -10.28 -0.51
CA GLY A 192 10.16 -9.56 0.11
C GLY A 192 11.36 -10.47 0.41
N LYS A 193 11.08 -11.72 0.78
CA LYS A 193 12.09 -12.77 1.00
C LYS A 193 12.79 -13.18 -0.30
N GLU A 194 12.04 -13.41 -1.36
CA GLU A 194 12.58 -13.75 -2.70
C GLU A 194 13.58 -12.69 -3.16
N ILE A 195 13.23 -11.41 -3.10
CA ILE A 195 14.13 -10.31 -3.48
C ILE A 195 15.33 -10.24 -2.54
N SER A 196 15.10 -10.29 -1.22
CA SER A 196 16.18 -10.19 -0.23
C SER A 196 17.21 -11.31 -0.35
N GLN A 197 16.78 -12.52 -0.74
CA GLN A 197 17.65 -13.68 -0.94
C GLN A 197 18.26 -13.69 -2.35
N GLY A 198 17.51 -13.28 -3.37
CA GLY A 198 17.94 -13.28 -4.77
C GLY A 198 18.94 -12.18 -5.11
N MET A 199 18.81 -10.98 -4.51
CA MET A 199 19.67 -9.84 -4.83
C MET A 199 21.16 -10.10 -4.61
N PRO A 200 21.62 -10.68 -3.48
CA PRO A 200 23.03 -11.05 -3.32
C PRO A 200 23.56 -11.98 -4.42
N HIS A 201 22.76 -12.99 -4.82
CA HIS A 201 23.14 -13.89 -5.91
C HIS A 201 23.18 -13.19 -7.27
N LEU A 202 22.25 -12.26 -7.51
CA LEU A 202 22.23 -11.44 -8.72
C LEU A 202 23.49 -10.57 -8.81
N MET A 203 23.86 -9.90 -7.72
CA MET A 203 25.05 -9.04 -7.64
C MET A 203 26.33 -9.83 -7.86
N GLN A 204 26.43 -11.06 -7.35
CA GLN A 204 27.60 -11.94 -7.56
C GLN A 204 27.83 -12.35 -9.02
N ARG A 205 26.78 -12.28 -9.86
CA ARG A 205 26.88 -12.60 -11.30
C ARG A 205 27.34 -11.41 -12.14
N ILE A 206 27.40 -10.23 -11.56
CA ILE A 206 27.82 -9.00 -12.24
C ILE A 206 29.32 -8.81 -11.97
N ASP A 207 30.04 -8.31 -12.97
CA ASP A 207 31.43 -7.90 -12.80
C ASP A 207 31.56 -6.87 -11.66
N SER A 208 32.48 -7.10 -10.72
CA SER A 208 32.57 -6.30 -9.50
C SER A 208 33.01 -4.86 -9.75
N GLU A 209 33.84 -4.62 -10.77
CA GLU A 209 34.28 -3.28 -11.16
C GLU A 209 33.09 -2.51 -11.74
N LYS A 210 32.33 -3.14 -12.64
CA LYS A 210 31.13 -2.54 -13.25
C LYS A 210 29.99 -2.31 -12.27
N LEU A 211 29.82 -3.20 -11.29
CA LEU A 211 28.88 -2.98 -10.19
C LEU A 211 29.36 -1.82 -9.30
N GLY A 212 30.66 -1.69 -9.04
CA GLY A 212 31.25 -0.56 -8.33
C GLY A 212 31.00 0.78 -9.02
N GLU A 213 31.32 0.87 -10.32
CA GLU A 213 31.05 2.07 -11.14
C GLU A 213 29.56 2.47 -11.07
N PHE A 214 28.65 1.50 -11.10
CA PHE A 214 27.23 1.78 -10.96
C PHE A 214 26.86 2.34 -9.57
N ILE A 215 27.45 1.80 -8.50
CA ILE A 215 27.24 2.31 -7.14
C ILE A 215 27.77 3.74 -7.00
N ASP A 216 28.95 4.04 -7.57
CA ASP A 216 29.53 5.39 -7.55
C ASP A 216 28.58 6.40 -8.22
N VAL A 217 28.05 6.08 -9.39
CA VAL A 217 27.07 6.94 -10.09
C VAL A 217 25.83 7.19 -9.23
N LEU A 218 25.32 6.16 -8.53
CA LEU A 218 24.17 6.30 -7.64
C LEU A 218 24.48 7.13 -6.40
N ASP A 219 25.70 7.10 -5.89
CA ASP A 219 26.13 7.83 -4.70
C ASP A 219 26.45 9.30 -5.00
N GLU A 220 27.22 9.56 -6.05
CA GLU A 220 27.58 10.92 -6.50
C GLU A 220 26.34 11.74 -6.84
N SER A 221 25.35 11.12 -7.49
CA SER A 221 24.06 11.74 -7.80
C SER A 221 23.11 11.83 -6.60
N LYS A 222 23.46 11.24 -5.45
CA LYS A 222 22.61 11.06 -4.26
C LYS A 222 21.31 10.30 -4.55
N PHE A 223 21.20 9.64 -5.71
CA PHE A 223 19.97 9.02 -6.16
C PHE A 223 19.46 7.97 -5.17
N LEU A 224 20.36 7.10 -4.68
CA LEU A 224 19.95 5.98 -3.82
C LEU A 224 19.43 6.45 -2.46
N ILE A 225 20.12 7.40 -1.82
CA ILE A 225 19.70 7.95 -0.51
C ILE A 225 18.42 8.79 -0.61
N ASP A 226 18.29 9.58 -1.68
CA ASP A 226 17.08 10.36 -1.90
C ASP A 226 15.89 9.45 -2.22
N LEU A 227 16.10 8.38 -2.98
CA LEU A 227 15.07 7.39 -3.27
C LEU A 227 14.62 6.63 -2.02
N GLN A 228 15.56 6.19 -1.16
CA GLN A 228 15.19 5.55 0.12
C GLN A 228 14.38 6.49 0.99
N ARG A 229 14.78 7.77 1.08
CA ARG A 229 14.05 8.77 1.85
C ARG A 229 12.63 8.96 1.35
N ASP A 230 12.43 9.00 0.04
CA ASP A 230 11.09 9.19 -0.52
C ASP A 230 10.21 7.95 -0.31
N VAL A 231 10.77 6.74 -0.45
CA VAL A 231 10.11 5.49 -0.05
C VAL A 231 9.72 5.53 1.44
N LEU A 232 10.60 6.00 2.32
CA LEU A 232 10.35 6.05 3.76
C LEU A 232 9.23 7.01 4.16
N LYS A 233 9.00 8.07 3.37
CA LYS A 233 7.87 8.99 3.58
C LYS A 233 6.50 8.37 3.25
N ILE A 234 6.45 7.32 2.43
CA ILE A 234 5.19 6.64 2.06
C ILE A 234 4.65 5.79 3.21
N TYR A 235 5.54 5.13 3.97
CA TYR A 235 5.13 4.23 5.05
C TYR A 235 4.17 4.89 6.07
N PRO A 236 4.48 6.07 6.65
CA PRO A 236 3.52 6.81 7.48
C PRO A 236 2.17 7.07 6.81
N LYS A 237 2.16 7.45 5.53
CA LYS A 237 0.92 7.76 4.80
C LYS A 237 0.06 6.53 4.53
N ILE A 238 0.70 5.38 4.27
CA ILE A 238 0.00 4.09 4.14
C ILE A 238 -0.61 3.68 5.47
N PHE A 239 0.10 3.94 6.56
CA PHE A 239 -0.41 3.70 7.90
C PHE A 239 -1.62 4.60 8.22
N ASP A 240 -1.62 5.86 7.78
CA ASP A 240 -2.79 6.76 7.88
C ASP A 240 -3.99 6.31 7.05
N ALA A 241 -3.75 5.49 6.02
CA ALA A 241 -4.78 4.88 5.19
C ALA A 241 -5.19 3.49 5.68
N GLU A 242 -4.85 3.06 6.91
CA GLU A 242 -5.08 1.67 7.34
C GLU A 242 -6.57 1.31 7.38
N LEU A 243 -7.42 2.21 7.86
CA LEU A 243 -8.87 1.97 7.94
C LEU A 243 -9.50 1.63 6.58
N PRO A 244 -9.35 2.47 5.52
CA PRO A 244 -9.89 2.13 4.21
C PRO A 244 -9.14 0.98 3.50
N LEU A 245 -7.92 0.62 3.93
CA LEU A 245 -7.17 -0.52 3.39
C LEU A 245 -7.60 -1.87 3.96
N ARG A 246 -8.28 -1.93 5.11
CA ARG A 246 -8.68 -3.21 5.75
C ARG A 246 -9.54 -4.10 4.85
N PRO A 247 -10.64 -3.63 4.22
CA PRO A 247 -11.40 -4.46 3.29
C PRO A 247 -10.60 -4.85 2.03
N ALA A 248 -9.62 -4.02 1.61
CA ALA A 248 -8.75 -4.37 0.48
C ALA A 248 -7.81 -5.54 0.81
N LEU A 249 -7.36 -5.67 2.07
CA LEU A 249 -6.61 -6.83 2.55
C LEU A 249 -7.44 -8.12 2.48
N PHE A 250 -8.76 -8.03 2.67
CA PHE A 250 -9.67 -9.17 2.53
C PHE A 250 -9.81 -9.59 1.06
N LEU A 251 -9.95 -8.62 0.14
CA LEU A 251 -10.06 -8.92 -1.30
C LEU A 251 -8.88 -9.69 -1.89
N ASP A 252 -7.67 -9.50 -1.34
CA ASP A 252 -6.51 -10.28 -1.77
C ASP A 252 -6.63 -11.77 -1.48
N LEU A 253 -7.41 -12.14 -0.47
CA LEU A 253 -7.66 -13.53 -0.14
C LEU A 253 -8.67 -14.14 -1.10
N THR A 254 -9.71 -13.39 -1.45
CA THR A 254 -10.80 -13.93 -2.28
C THR A 254 -10.46 -13.92 -3.77
N GLY A 255 -9.55 -13.04 -4.22
CA GLY A 255 -9.30 -12.80 -5.64
C GLY A 255 -10.51 -12.24 -6.39
N ASN A 256 -11.64 -12.04 -5.70
CA ASN A 256 -12.88 -11.54 -6.26
C ASN A 256 -12.80 -10.02 -6.33
N THR A 257 -12.52 -9.51 -7.52
CA THR A 257 -12.47 -8.07 -7.79
C THR A 257 -13.83 -7.49 -8.17
N LYS A 258 -14.91 -8.29 -8.13
CA LYS A 258 -16.26 -7.75 -8.33
C LYS A 258 -16.52 -6.74 -7.22
N ALA A 259 -16.65 -5.50 -7.66
CA ALA A 259 -16.75 -4.31 -6.84
C ALA A 259 -17.91 -4.40 -5.83
N GLU A 260 -17.59 -4.69 -4.57
CA GLU A 260 -18.46 -4.38 -3.45
C GLU A 260 -17.99 -3.08 -2.77
N LYS A 261 -18.93 -2.37 -2.13
CA LYS A 261 -18.67 -1.06 -1.52
C LYS A 261 -17.83 -1.27 -0.24
N ALA A 262 -17.22 -0.23 0.34
CA ALA A 262 -16.50 -0.33 1.63
C ALA A 262 -17.16 0.58 2.69
N ALA A 263 -17.13 0.18 3.97
CA ALA A 263 -17.89 0.84 5.06
C ALA A 263 -17.16 2.01 5.71
N THR A 264 -16.02 2.40 5.14
CA THR A 264 -15.17 3.41 5.74
C THR A 264 -15.65 4.79 5.32
N ARG A 265 -15.67 5.72 6.29
CA ARG A 265 -15.88 7.15 6.06
C ARG A 265 -14.86 7.66 5.02
N VAL A 266 -15.31 7.85 3.78
CA VAL A 266 -14.48 8.45 2.73
C VAL A 266 -15.27 9.55 2.07
N SER A 267 -15.06 10.77 2.57
CA SER A 267 -15.52 11.97 1.89
C SER A 267 -14.73 12.19 0.60
N SER A 268 -15.23 13.02 -0.31
CA SER A 268 -14.48 13.42 -1.50
C SER A 268 -13.16 14.13 -1.16
N GLN A 269 -13.08 14.79 0.02
CA GLN A 269 -11.86 15.38 0.54
C GLN A 269 -10.84 14.31 0.94
N ASP A 270 -11.30 13.23 1.60
CA ASP A 270 -10.44 12.09 1.98
C ASP A 270 -9.97 11.30 0.74
N PHE A 271 -10.84 11.14 -0.26
CA PHE A 271 -10.46 10.52 -1.54
C PHE A 271 -9.31 11.29 -2.22
N SER A 272 -9.29 12.63 -2.14
CA SER A 272 -8.18 13.39 -2.70
C SER A 272 -6.85 13.01 -2.07
N GLY A 273 -6.81 12.82 -0.74
CA GLY A 273 -5.61 12.38 -0.03
C GLY A 273 -5.16 10.97 -0.46
N LEU A 274 -6.09 10.05 -0.63
CA LEU A 274 -5.82 8.68 -1.08
C LEU A 274 -5.34 8.63 -2.55
N LYS A 275 -5.96 9.44 -3.41
CA LYS A 275 -5.55 9.66 -4.81
C LYS A 275 -4.13 10.20 -4.90
N ASP A 276 -3.81 11.20 -4.08
CA ASP A 276 -2.47 11.80 -4.04
C ASP A 276 -1.44 10.81 -3.47
N LEU A 277 -1.82 10.00 -2.48
CA LEU A 277 -0.97 8.91 -2.00
C LEU A 277 -0.65 7.89 -3.09
N TYR A 278 -1.65 7.43 -3.86
CA TYR A 278 -1.42 6.53 -4.99
C TYR A 278 -0.48 7.15 -6.03
N LYS A 279 -0.69 8.43 -6.37
CA LYS A 279 0.19 9.17 -7.27
C LYS A 279 1.64 9.20 -6.77
N ASP A 280 1.85 9.52 -5.50
CA ASP A 280 3.19 9.57 -4.89
C ASP A 280 3.88 8.20 -4.96
N VAL A 281 3.15 7.11 -4.66
CA VAL A 281 3.65 5.73 -4.75
C VAL A 281 4.09 5.41 -6.18
N VAL A 282 3.26 5.69 -7.18
CA VAL A 282 3.58 5.40 -8.59
C VAL A 282 4.75 6.24 -9.11
N GLU A 283 4.90 7.48 -8.63
CA GLU A 283 6.06 8.31 -8.95
C GLU A 283 7.36 7.73 -8.39
N ILE A 284 7.33 7.21 -7.15
CA ILE A 284 8.47 6.52 -6.54
C ILE A 284 8.78 5.22 -7.28
N LEU A 285 7.77 4.43 -7.62
CA LEU A 285 7.93 3.23 -8.46
C LEU A 285 8.62 3.54 -9.79
N SER A 286 8.20 4.62 -10.46
CA SER A 286 8.83 5.10 -11.70
C SER A 286 10.33 5.38 -11.51
N ARG A 287 10.73 5.92 -10.36
CA ARG A 287 12.15 6.14 -10.02
C ARG A 287 12.85 4.83 -9.68
N GLN A 288 12.21 3.91 -8.96
CA GLN A 288 12.79 2.59 -8.66
C GLN A 288 13.07 1.77 -9.92
N LEU A 289 12.32 1.97 -11.02
CA LEU A 289 12.63 1.34 -12.32
C LEU A 289 14.01 1.70 -12.87
N VAL A 290 14.62 2.82 -12.44
CA VAL A 290 16.02 3.14 -12.79
C VAL A 290 16.99 2.11 -12.22
N LEU A 291 16.74 1.60 -11.01
CA LEU A 291 17.54 0.53 -10.42
C LEU A 291 17.33 -0.79 -11.18
N VAL A 292 16.07 -1.10 -11.51
CA VAL A 292 15.73 -2.30 -12.30
C VAL A 292 16.45 -2.29 -13.64
N ALA A 293 16.38 -1.18 -14.38
CA ALA A 293 17.05 -1.00 -15.67
C ALA A 293 18.58 -1.07 -15.54
N GLY A 294 19.17 -0.43 -14.52
CA GLY A 294 20.62 -0.47 -14.28
C GLY A 294 21.13 -1.90 -14.08
N PHE A 295 20.48 -2.67 -13.20
CA PHE A 295 20.79 -4.09 -13.02
C PHE A 295 20.58 -4.91 -14.29
N ASN A 296 19.47 -4.67 -15.00
CA ASN A 296 19.18 -5.38 -16.22
C ASN A 296 20.27 -5.18 -17.28
N ASN A 297 20.74 -3.95 -17.44
CA ASN A 297 21.81 -3.61 -18.36
C ASN A 297 23.15 -4.22 -17.93
N LEU A 298 23.48 -4.21 -16.63
CA LEU A 298 24.68 -4.89 -16.11
C LEU A 298 24.66 -6.40 -16.40
N LEU A 299 23.53 -7.06 -16.16
CA LEU A 299 23.40 -8.51 -16.35
C LEU A 299 23.51 -8.94 -17.80
N HIS A 300 22.86 -8.20 -18.71
CA HIS A 300 22.78 -8.58 -20.12
C HIS A 300 23.93 -8.03 -20.97
N ARG A 301 24.56 -6.92 -20.55
CA ARG A 301 25.48 -6.13 -21.40
C ARG A 301 26.76 -5.69 -20.69
N GLY A 302 26.91 -5.98 -19.40
CA GLY A 302 28.13 -5.66 -18.64
C GLY A 302 28.31 -4.18 -18.29
N ASP A 303 27.34 -3.30 -18.60
CA ASP A 303 27.41 -1.86 -18.31
C ASP A 303 25.99 -1.31 -18.07
N ALA A 304 25.79 -0.62 -16.95
CA ALA A 304 24.50 -0.04 -16.55
C ALA A 304 23.94 0.99 -17.56
N ASN A 305 24.80 1.62 -18.37
CA ASN A 305 24.42 2.59 -19.40
C ASN A 305 24.07 1.95 -20.76
N CYS A 306 24.32 0.65 -20.93
CA CYS A 306 24.09 -0.02 -22.20
C CYS A 306 22.63 -0.50 -22.34
N PHE A 307 21.83 0.20 -23.14
CA PHE A 307 20.45 -0.20 -23.46
C PHE A 307 20.32 -0.99 -24.76
N LYS A 308 19.31 -1.87 -24.84
CA LYS A 308 18.88 -2.46 -26.11
C LYS A 308 18.31 -1.37 -27.03
N ALA A 309 18.58 -1.46 -28.33
CA ALA A 309 17.90 -0.63 -29.31
C ALA A 309 16.44 -1.10 -29.47
N ILE A 310 15.50 -0.14 -29.48
CA ILE A 310 14.09 -0.39 -29.77
C ILE A 310 13.65 0.41 -30.99
N GLY A 311 12.42 0.20 -31.48
CA GLY A 311 11.82 1.05 -32.52
C GLY A 311 11.75 2.51 -32.04
N GLY A 312 12.71 3.33 -32.49
CA GLY A 312 12.95 4.69 -31.98
C GLY A 312 14.40 4.99 -31.61
N GLY A 313 15.31 4.00 -31.67
CA GLY A 313 16.75 4.15 -31.46
C GLY A 313 17.24 3.55 -30.13
N LYS A 314 18.56 3.64 -29.91
CA LYS A 314 19.21 3.22 -28.66
C LYS A 314 19.26 4.39 -27.67
N LEU A 315 18.84 4.16 -26.42
CA LEU A 315 19.06 5.12 -25.35
C LEU A 315 20.55 5.28 -25.06
N ARG A 316 20.98 6.52 -24.81
CA ARG A 316 22.40 6.84 -24.60
C ARG A 316 22.95 6.25 -23.30
N ASP A 317 22.24 6.46 -22.20
CA ASP A 317 22.71 6.14 -20.85
C ASP A 317 21.53 6.05 -19.86
N LEU A 318 21.83 5.62 -18.64
CA LEU A 318 20.85 5.47 -17.56
C LEU A 318 20.28 6.82 -17.10
N GLN A 319 21.07 7.88 -17.19
CA GLN A 319 20.61 9.23 -16.88
C GLN A 319 19.53 9.71 -17.85
N LYS A 320 19.65 9.39 -19.15
CA LYS A 320 18.60 9.70 -20.12
C LYS A 320 17.36 8.86 -19.87
N TYR A 321 17.53 7.60 -19.49
CA TYR A 321 16.42 6.73 -19.08
C TYR A 321 15.65 7.29 -17.88
N SER A 322 16.34 7.81 -16.86
CA SER A 322 15.67 8.34 -15.66
C SER A 322 14.71 9.50 -15.94
N THR A 323 14.98 10.29 -16.98
CA THR A 323 14.14 11.41 -17.45
C THR A 323 12.91 11.00 -18.27
N LYS A 324 12.78 9.72 -18.65
CA LYS A 324 11.66 9.25 -19.48
C LYS A 324 10.34 9.25 -18.69
N SER A 325 9.24 9.43 -19.44
CA SER A 325 7.90 9.19 -18.90
C SER A 325 7.77 7.74 -18.41
N LEU A 326 6.87 7.49 -17.47
CA LEU A 326 6.64 6.14 -16.95
C LEU A 326 6.27 5.16 -18.09
N SER A 327 5.37 5.54 -18.99
CA SER A 327 5.01 4.72 -20.16
C SER A 327 6.20 4.43 -21.07
N ASP A 328 7.12 5.37 -21.24
CA ASP A 328 8.31 5.15 -22.06
C ASP A 328 9.36 4.28 -21.36
N LYS A 329 9.46 4.34 -20.02
CA LYS A 329 10.40 3.52 -19.25
C LYS A 329 10.17 2.03 -19.47
N PHE A 330 8.93 1.58 -19.55
CA PHE A 330 8.58 0.18 -19.82
C PHE A 330 9.11 -0.32 -21.18
N LYS A 331 9.25 0.56 -22.17
CA LYS A 331 9.73 0.17 -23.52
C LYS A 331 11.19 -0.26 -23.54
N TYR A 332 11.98 0.18 -22.55
CA TYR A 332 13.42 -0.12 -22.46
C TYR A 332 13.75 -1.18 -21.41
N LEU A 333 12.73 -1.79 -20.80
CA LEU A 333 12.88 -2.92 -19.88
C LEU A 333 12.73 -4.22 -20.68
N ASP A 334 13.85 -4.88 -20.99
CA ASP A 334 13.89 -6.08 -21.82
C ASP A 334 14.39 -7.30 -21.04
N ASP A 335 13.61 -8.39 -21.01
CA ASP A 335 13.94 -9.63 -20.27
C ASP A 335 14.42 -9.36 -18.84
N CYS A 336 13.59 -8.62 -18.09
CA CYS A 336 13.96 -8.11 -16.77
C CYS A 336 14.07 -9.21 -15.72
N TRP A 337 15.17 -9.16 -14.96
CA TRP A 337 15.37 -9.97 -13.76
C TRP A 337 14.28 -9.77 -12.70
N TYR A 338 13.61 -8.62 -12.72
CA TYR A 338 12.47 -8.29 -11.87
C TYR A 338 11.19 -8.28 -12.70
N LYS A 339 10.22 -9.09 -12.32
CA LYS A 339 8.90 -9.14 -12.96
C LYS A 339 8.05 -7.99 -12.41
N VAL A 340 8.09 -6.85 -13.11
CA VAL A 340 7.28 -5.69 -12.77
C VAL A 340 5.80 -6.02 -12.94
N ASP A 341 4.97 -5.71 -11.94
CA ASP A 341 3.51 -5.86 -12.01
C ASP A 341 2.88 -4.66 -12.75
N PRO A 342 2.35 -4.82 -13.97
CA PRO A 342 1.74 -3.71 -14.70
C PRO A 342 0.47 -3.16 -14.05
N GLU A 343 -0.26 -3.98 -13.27
CA GLU A 343 -1.48 -3.55 -12.59
C GLU A 343 -1.16 -2.46 -11.56
N ALA A 344 -0.04 -2.60 -10.84
CA ALA A 344 0.42 -1.67 -9.81
C ALA A 344 0.57 -0.22 -10.31
N TYR A 345 0.83 -0.03 -11.60
CA TYR A 345 1.09 1.29 -12.18
C TYR A 345 -0.16 1.96 -12.75
N ASN A 346 -1.18 1.16 -13.12
CA ASN A 346 -2.38 1.55 -13.86
C ASN A 346 -2.20 2.87 -14.63
N LEU A 347 -1.51 2.78 -15.78
CA LEU A 347 -1.07 3.96 -16.53
C LEU A 347 -2.25 4.87 -16.92
N GLY A 348 -3.42 4.28 -17.16
CA GLY A 348 -4.65 5.00 -17.49
C GLY A 348 -5.09 5.91 -16.34
N LEU A 349 -5.28 5.32 -15.15
CA LEU A 349 -5.63 6.06 -13.95
C LEU A 349 -4.56 7.09 -13.58
N ARG A 350 -3.28 6.71 -13.62
CA ARG A 350 -2.17 7.64 -13.31
C ARG A 350 -2.20 8.86 -14.22
N ASN A 351 -2.44 8.68 -15.52
CA ASN A 351 -2.53 9.78 -16.48
C ASN A 351 -3.78 10.64 -16.23
N ALA A 352 -4.91 10.01 -15.92
CA ALA A 352 -6.11 10.75 -15.55
C ALA A 352 -5.89 11.61 -14.29
N ILE A 353 -5.24 11.08 -13.26
CA ILE A 353 -4.87 11.83 -12.04
C ILE A 353 -3.96 13.01 -12.38
N ALA A 354 -2.94 12.81 -13.23
CA ALA A 354 -2.01 13.86 -13.64
C ALA A 354 -2.70 15.02 -14.40
N HIS A 355 -3.84 14.75 -15.03
CA HIS A 355 -4.63 15.73 -15.77
C HIS A 355 -5.92 16.16 -15.06
N ASN A 356 -6.09 15.81 -13.78
CA ASN A 356 -7.31 16.09 -12.99
C ASN A 356 -8.62 15.56 -13.62
N ASN A 357 -8.54 14.49 -14.41
CA ASN A 357 -9.69 13.84 -15.06
C ASN A 357 -10.20 12.64 -14.26
N VAL A 358 -10.31 12.80 -12.94
CA VAL A 358 -10.78 11.76 -12.01
C VAL A 358 -11.85 12.35 -11.12
N HIS A 359 -12.97 11.65 -11.00
CA HIS A 359 -14.09 11.99 -10.13
C HIS A 359 -14.46 10.78 -9.27
N TYR A 360 -14.92 11.03 -8.05
CA TYR A 360 -15.37 10.01 -7.13
C TYR A 360 -16.79 10.32 -6.65
N CYS A 361 -17.69 9.35 -6.82
CA CYS A 361 -19.05 9.36 -6.30
C CYS A 361 -19.10 8.62 -4.96
N GLY A 362 -19.41 9.33 -3.87
CA GLY A 362 -19.49 8.74 -2.52
C GLY A 362 -20.70 7.81 -2.31
N VAL A 363 -21.78 7.98 -3.07
CA VAL A 363 -22.99 7.13 -2.97
C VAL A 363 -22.74 5.77 -3.58
N ASP A 364 -22.23 5.76 -4.81
CA ASP A 364 -21.97 4.53 -5.54
C ASP A 364 -20.62 3.92 -5.17
N GLN A 365 -19.76 4.70 -4.51
CA GLN A 365 -18.39 4.32 -4.22
C GLN A 365 -17.64 3.99 -5.53
N ILE A 366 -17.84 4.81 -6.56
CA ILE A 366 -17.25 4.63 -7.89
C ILE A 366 -16.28 5.77 -8.20
N VAL A 367 -15.07 5.40 -8.62
CA VAL A 367 -14.06 6.27 -9.20
C VAL A 367 -14.19 6.21 -10.72
N THR A 368 -14.49 7.34 -11.32
CA THR A 368 -14.63 7.52 -12.77
C THR A 368 -13.44 8.32 -13.29
N PHE A 369 -12.78 7.84 -14.35
CA PHE A 369 -11.60 8.51 -14.88
C PHE A 369 -11.47 8.40 -16.40
N THR A 370 -10.82 9.41 -17.00
CA THR A 370 -10.62 9.47 -18.45
C THR A 370 -9.12 9.64 -18.75
N PRO A 371 -8.39 8.56 -19.11
CA PRO A 371 -6.93 8.55 -19.28
C PRO A 371 -6.34 9.59 -20.22
N GLY A 372 -7.08 9.96 -21.28
CA GLY A 372 -6.68 10.95 -22.28
C GLY A 372 -7.52 12.22 -22.26
N GLY A 373 -8.20 12.52 -21.16
CA GLY A 373 -9.02 13.72 -21.04
C GLY A 373 -8.21 15.01 -21.26
N GLY A 374 -8.82 16.00 -21.89
CA GLY A 374 -8.16 17.25 -22.31
C GLY A 374 -7.65 17.26 -23.76
N ARG A 375 -7.83 16.16 -24.52
CA ARG A 375 -7.62 16.12 -25.97
C ARG A 375 -8.93 16.35 -26.73
N LEU A 376 -8.84 16.87 -27.96
CA LEU A 376 -9.99 17.09 -28.85
C LEU A 376 -10.74 15.78 -29.17
N SER A 377 -10.03 14.65 -29.25
CA SER A 377 -10.64 13.32 -29.29
C SER A 377 -10.85 12.80 -27.86
N GLN A 378 -12.09 12.49 -27.52
CA GLN A 378 -12.43 11.89 -26.23
C GLN A 378 -11.91 10.45 -26.19
N SER A 379 -11.19 10.11 -25.11
CA SER A 379 -10.86 8.73 -24.78
C SER A 379 -12.03 8.11 -24.03
N ALA A 380 -12.14 6.77 -24.06
CA ALA A 380 -13.16 6.08 -23.31
C ALA A 380 -13.04 6.39 -21.80
N THR A 381 -14.18 6.65 -21.18
CA THR A 381 -14.27 6.78 -19.72
C THR A 381 -14.24 5.40 -19.09
N GLU A 382 -13.43 5.25 -18.05
CA GLU A 382 -13.28 4.04 -17.27
C GLU A 382 -13.85 4.23 -15.87
N HIS A 383 -14.26 3.12 -15.26
CA HIS A 383 -14.84 3.08 -13.93
C HIS A 383 -14.17 2.00 -13.09
N MET A 384 -13.94 2.29 -11.82
CA MET A 384 -13.56 1.29 -10.82
C MET A 384 -14.23 1.61 -9.49
N SER A 385 -14.52 0.61 -8.66
CA SER A 385 -15.00 0.91 -7.31
C SER A 385 -13.89 1.54 -6.46
N PHE A 386 -14.30 2.26 -5.43
CA PHE A 386 -13.41 2.78 -4.41
C PHE A 386 -12.61 1.67 -3.75
N LEU A 387 -13.24 0.53 -3.43
CA LEU A 387 -12.54 -0.63 -2.89
C LEU A 387 -11.53 -1.21 -3.90
N GLY A 388 -11.86 -1.22 -5.19
CA GLY A 388 -10.92 -1.59 -6.25
C GLY A 388 -9.73 -0.63 -6.33
N PHE A 389 -9.97 0.69 -6.15
CA PHE A 389 -8.92 1.69 -6.04
C PHE A 389 -8.03 1.47 -4.81
N MET A 390 -8.61 1.14 -3.64
CA MET A 390 -7.86 0.83 -2.43
C MET A 390 -6.98 -0.42 -2.60
N ARG A 391 -7.49 -1.46 -3.27
CA ARG A 391 -6.69 -2.63 -3.63
C ARG A 391 -5.55 -2.26 -4.59
N LEU A 392 -5.81 -1.42 -5.59
CA LEU A 392 -4.77 -0.93 -6.50
C LEU A 392 -3.68 -0.16 -5.74
N LEU A 393 -4.05 0.72 -4.82
CA LEU A 393 -3.10 1.41 -3.94
C LEU A 393 -2.25 0.44 -3.11
N LEU A 394 -2.88 -0.60 -2.54
CA LEU A 394 -2.19 -1.65 -1.80
C LEU A 394 -1.18 -2.43 -2.66
N VAL A 395 -1.58 -2.79 -3.88
CA VAL A 395 -0.70 -3.47 -4.86
C VAL A 395 0.48 -2.57 -5.23
N ALA A 396 0.23 -1.29 -5.53
CA ALA A 396 1.28 -0.31 -5.80
C ALA A 396 2.26 -0.14 -4.63
N PHE A 397 1.74 -0.06 -3.40
CA PHE A 397 2.58 0.00 -2.20
C PHE A 397 3.45 -1.25 -2.03
N ARG A 398 2.89 -2.44 -2.27
CA ARG A 398 3.66 -3.70 -2.20
C ARG A 398 4.78 -3.75 -3.22
N GLU A 399 4.51 -3.32 -4.44
CA GLU A 399 5.54 -3.24 -5.48
C GLU A 399 6.65 -2.26 -5.07
N MET A 400 6.29 -1.11 -4.50
CA MET A 400 7.25 -0.13 -4.00
C MET A 400 8.07 -0.69 -2.83
N HIS A 401 7.41 -1.43 -1.92
CA HIS A 401 8.03 -2.12 -0.80
C HIS A 401 9.00 -3.21 -1.26
N ASN A 402 8.63 -3.99 -2.26
CA ASN A 402 9.45 -5.03 -2.88
C ASN A 402 10.74 -4.41 -3.45
N LEU A 403 10.61 -3.35 -4.24
CA LEU A 403 11.76 -2.61 -4.78
C LEU A 403 12.56 -1.86 -3.68
N ASN A 404 11.99 -1.63 -2.50
CA ASN A 404 12.74 -1.13 -1.35
C ASN A 404 13.74 -2.16 -0.80
N HIS A 405 13.51 -3.47 -1.00
CA HIS A 405 14.52 -4.49 -0.66
C HIS A 405 15.69 -4.50 -1.65
N VAL A 406 15.50 -4.00 -2.88
CA VAL A 406 16.59 -3.74 -3.83
C VAL A 406 17.47 -2.59 -3.32
N ILE A 407 16.84 -1.50 -2.88
CA ILE A 407 17.52 -0.37 -2.22
C ILE A 407 18.30 -0.85 -0.99
N LYS A 408 17.67 -1.68 -0.14
CA LYS A 408 18.31 -2.32 1.02
C LYS A 408 19.60 -3.04 0.62
N SER A 409 19.51 -3.87 -0.40
CA SER A 409 20.61 -4.72 -0.87
C SER A 409 21.76 -3.87 -1.43
N LEU A 410 21.45 -2.82 -2.17
CA LEU A 410 22.44 -1.87 -2.69
C LEU A 410 23.20 -1.16 -1.56
N PHE A 411 22.51 -0.73 -0.50
CA PHE A 411 23.18 -0.16 0.67
C PHE A 411 24.08 -1.17 1.37
N TYR A 412 23.65 -2.42 1.53
CA TYR A 412 24.52 -3.45 2.12
C TYR A 412 25.75 -3.71 1.27
N TYR A 413 25.60 -3.84 -0.05
CA TYR A 413 26.75 -3.97 -0.95
C TYR A 413 27.70 -2.78 -0.79
N LYS A 414 27.16 -1.57 -0.77
CA LYS A 414 27.94 -0.34 -0.57
C LYS A 414 28.76 -0.41 0.72
N PHE A 415 28.09 -0.59 1.87
CA PHE A 415 28.73 -0.51 3.19
C PHE A 415 29.67 -1.67 3.49
N LEU A 416 29.37 -2.88 2.99
CA LEU A 416 30.10 -4.08 3.36
C LEU A 416 31.19 -4.47 2.37
N ILE A 417 31.05 -4.10 1.11
CA ILE A 417 31.94 -4.55 0.02
C ILE A 417 32.61 -3.33 -0.62
N HIS A 418 31.83 -2.41 -1.20
CA HIS A 418 32.34 -1.32 -2.01
C HIS A 418 33.23 -0.35 -1.22
N ASP A 419 32.69 0.26 -0.16
CA ASP A 419 33.40 1.30 0.60
C ASP A 419 34.64 0.72 1.29
N LYS A 420 34.56 -0.54 1.76
CA LYS A 420 35.72 -1.24 2.35
C LYS A 420 36.81 -1.54 1.33
N ALA A 421 36.46 -1.85 0.09
CA ALA A 421 37.43 -2.06 -0.98
C ALA A 421 38.15 -0.74 -1.32
N ALA A 422 37.41 0.37 -1.39
CA ALA A 422 37.97 1.70 -1.62
C ALA A 422 38.92 2.14 -0.48
N GLU A 423 38.55 1.89 0.78
CA GLU A 423 39.40 2.17 1.95
C GLU A 423 40.73 1.40 1.90
N LYS A 424 40.68 0.10 1.58
CA LYS A 424 41.89 -0.74 1.43
C LYS A 424 42.77 -0.26 0.29
N ALA A 425 42.20 0.05 -0.86
CA ALA A 425 42.94 0.53 -2.03
C ALA A 425 43.69 1.85 -1.75
N CYS A 426 43.08 2.75 -0.98
CA CYS A 426 43.69 4.01 -0.55
C CYS A 426 44.87 3.79 0.41
N GLN A 427 44.76 2.83 1.33
CA GLN A 427 45.83 2.47 2.25
C GLN A 427 47.04 1.87 1.53
N THR A 428 46.85 1.04 0.49
CA THR A 428 47.94 0.47 -0.32
C THR A 428 48.63 1.45 -1.26
N LYS A 429 48.02 2.59 -1.60
CA LYS A 429 48.65 3.65 -2.43
C LYS A 429 49.44 4.68 -1.59
N SER A 430 49.41 4.53 -0.26
CA SER A 430 50.05 5.44 0.70
C SER A 430 51.40 4.93 1.24
N PHE A 431 51.89 3.82 0.66
CA PHE A 431 53.23 3.26 0.82
C PHE A 431 53.89 3.19 -0.56
#